data_AF-A0A6B3LPC2-F1
#
_entry.id   AF-A0A6B3LPC2-F1
#
_cell.length_a   1.000
_cell.length_b   1.000
_cell.length_c   1.000
_cell.angle_alpha   90.00
_cell.angle_beta   90.00
_cell.angle_gamma   90.00
#
_symmetry.space_group_name_H-M   'P 1'
#
loop_
_entity.id
_entity.type
_entity.pdbx_description
1 polymer ?
#
loop_
_entity_poly.entity_id
_entity_poly.type
_entity_poly.pdbx_seq_one_letter_code
_entity_poly.pdbx_strand_id
1 'polypeptide(L)'
;MPLIEIPDELRSKCGSNLHWDLYKVDVRLRSGVILYDLSVRDKVAFEPTVDEAPDKYNFQSSDIVNIRPATVPSRIKTLFFGW
;
A
#
# COMPACT_ATOMS: atom_id res chain seq x y z
N MET A 1 -16.91 -3.77 -3.26
CA MET A 1 -15.81 -4.43 -2.53
C MET A 1 -15.69 -3.74 -1.18
N PRO A 2 -15.37 -4.44 -0.08
CA PRO A 2 -15.16 -3.80 1.20
C PRO A 2 -13.98 -2.82 1.11
N LEU A 3 -14.15 -1.63 1.68
CA LEU A 3 -13.08 -0.65 1.80
C LEU A 3 -12.01 -1.23 2.76
N ILE A 4 -10.77 -1.36 2.31
CA ILE A 4 -9.69 -1.84 3.17
C ILE A 4 -9.02 -0.61 3.77
N GLU A 5 -9.24 -0.41 5.06
CA GLU A 5 -8.62 0.69 5.79
C GLU A 5 -7.14 0.41 6.05
N ILE A 6 -6.33 1.46 6.00
CA ILE A 6 -4.92 1.39 6.39
C ILE A 6 -4.84 1.54 7.90
N PRO A 7 -4.18 0.59 8.60
CA PRO A 7 -3.91 0.69 10.03
C PRO A 7 -3.23 2.00 10.36
N ASP A 8 -3.68 2.66 11.43
CA ASP A 8 -3.21 3.99 11.82
C ASP A 8 -1.67 4.05 11.94
N GLU A 9 -1.03 2.98 12.44
CA GLU A 9 0.42 2.92 12.55
C GLU A 9 1.18 2.90 11.20
N LEU A 10 0.51 2.51 10.11
CA LEU A 10 1.11 2.39 8.77
C LEU A 10 0.80 3.59 7.86
N ARG A 11 -0.14 4.46 8.23
CA ARG A 11 -0.50 5.66 7.45
C ARG A 11 0.68 6.60 7.22
N SER A 12 1.61 6.67 8.18
CA SER A 12 2.84 7.46 8.06
C SER A 12 3.80 6.92 6.99
N LYS A 13 3.78 5.61 6.74
CA LYS A 13 4.69 4.92 5.81
C LYS A 13 4.23 4.94 4.36
N CYS A 14 2.97 5.29 4.15
CA CYS A 14 2.37 5.44 2.83
C CYS A 14 3.04 6.52 1.96
N GLY A 15 3.83 7.42 2.55
CA GLY A 15 4.39 8.59 1.87
C GLY A 15 3.37 9.71 1.78
N SER A 16 3.75 10.84 1.19
CA SER A 16 2.89 12.02 0.99
C SER A 16 3.12 12.51 -0.43
N ASN A 17 2.05 12.77 -1.18
CA ASN A 17 2.16 13.56 -2.39
C ASN A 17 1.14 14.70 -2.30
N LEU A 18 1.61 15.95 -2.36
CA LEU A 18 0.81 17.15 -2.12
C LEU A 18 -0.22 17.45 -3.23
N HIS A 19 -0.16 16.73 -4.34
CA HIS A 19 -0.88 17.07 -5.58
C HIS A 19 -1.94 16.05 -6.03
N TRP A 20 -2.02 14.87 -5.41
CA TRP A 20 -2.89 13.79 -5.89
C TRP A 20 -3.56 13.07 -4.72
N ASP A 21 -4.89 12.99 -4.76
CA ASP A 21 -5.72 12.28 -3.77
C ASP A 21 -5.45 10.76 -3.79
N LEU A 22 -4.89 10.26 -4.90
CA LEU A 22 -4.57 8.85 -5.11
C LEU A 22 -3.05 8.64 -5.27
N TYR A 23 -2.51 7.68 -4.54
CA TYR A 23 -1.09 7.32 -4.62
C TYR A 23 -0.89 5.80 -4.55
N LYS A 24 0.28 5.35 -5.01
CA LYS A 24 0.61 3.92 -5.11
C LYS A 24 1.51 3.48 -3.96
N VAL A 25 1.23 2.32 -3.39
CA VAL A 25 2.03 1.68 -2.34
C VAL A 25 2.33 0.23 -2.67
N ASP A 26 3.43 -0.26 -2.11
CA ASP A 26 3.66 -1.70 -1.99
C ASP A 26 3.28 -2.14 -0.57
N VAL A 27 2.59 -3.27 -0.45
CA VAL A 27 2.09 -3.82 0.81
C VAL A 27 2.70 -5.18 1.06
N ARG A 28 3.24 -5.37 2.26
CA ARG A 28 3.69 -6.67 2.74
C ARG A 28 2.63 -7.25 3.65
N LEU A 29 2.11 -8.42 3.27
CA LEU A 29 1.15 -9.18 4.06
C LEU A 29 1.87 -10.11 5.05
N ARG A 30 1.14 -10.54 6.08
CA ARG A 30 1.58 -11.51 7.09
C ARG A 30 1.94 -12.86 6.49
N SER A 31 1.31 -13.22 5.37
CA SER A 31 1.65 -14.41 4.57
C SER A 31 3.04 -14.35 3.93
N GLY A 32 3.71 -13.19 3.95
CA GLY A 32 4.99 -12.95 3.26
C GLY A 32 4.81 -12.50 1.81
N VAL A 33 3.59 -12.53 1.28
CA VAL A 33 3.27 -11.99 -0.05
C VAL A 33 3.47 -10.48 -0.07
N ILE A 34 4.06 -9.98 -1.16
CA ILE A 34 4.19 -8.56 -1.43
C ILE A 34 3.27 -8.21 -2.58
N LEU A 35 2.35 -7.30 -2.34
CA LEU A 35 1.46 -6.72 -3.34
C LEU A 35 2.05 -5.39 -3.79
N TYR A 36 2.19 -5.22 -5.10
CA TYR A 36 2.85 -4.05 -5.69
C TYR A 36 1.84 -3.12 -6.34
N ASP A 37 2.15 -1.82 -6.25
CA ASP A 37 1.43 -0.75 -6.94
C ASP A 37 -0.06 -0.70 -6.61
N LEU A 38 -0.40 -0.90 -5.33
CA LEU A 38 -1.77 -0.75 -4.83
C LEU A 38 -2.13 0.73 -4.70
N SER A 39 -3.31 1.09 -5.18
CA SER A 39 -3.89 2.42 -5.03
C SER A 39 -4.41 2.65 -3.63
N VAL A 40 -4.11 3.83 -3.10
CA VAL A 40 -4.62 4.30 -1.83
C VAL A 40 -5.13 5.73 -2.00
N ARG A 41 -6.31 5.99 -1.43
CA ARG A 41 -6.88 7.32 -1.30
C ARG A 41 -6.55 7.92 0.06
N ASP A 42 -6.02 9.14 0.07
CA ASP A 42 -5.79 9.99 1.26
C ASP A 42 -5.01 9.35 2.42
N LYS A 43 -4.33 8.23 2.18
CA LYS A 43 -3.68 7.40 3.20
C LYS A 43 -4.60 6.80 4.24
N VAL A 44 -5.88 6.76 3.92
CA VAL A 44 -6.89 6.18 4.79
C VAL A 44 -7.28 4.81 4.29
N ALA A 45 -7.43 4.63 2.98
CA ALA A 45 -8.01 3.40 2.45
C ALA A 45 -7.49 3.02 1.07
N PHE A 46 -7.36 1.70 0.86
CA PHE A 46 -7.11 1.13 -0.46
C PHE A 46 -8.33 1.28 -1.35
N GLU A 47 -8.13 1.79 -2.55
CA GLU A 47 -9.21 2.02 -3.51
C GLU A 47 -8.75 1.64 -4.92
N PRO A 48 -9.20 0.49 -5.47
CA PRO A 48 -8.81 0.06 -6.80
C PRO A 48 -9.22 1.08 -7.87
N THR A 49 -8.30 1.40 -8.77
CA THR A 49 -8.61 2.16 -10.01
C THR A 49 -9.12 1.24 -11.12
N VAL A 50 -9.76 1.81 -12.15
CA VAL A 50 -10.34 1.04 -13.28
C VAL A 50 -9.36 0.11 -14.00
N ASP A 51 -8.07 0.43 -13.97
CA ASP A 51 -7.01 -0.35 -14.63
C ASP A 51 -6.40 -1.44 -13.73
N GLU A 52 -6.92 -1.64 -12.51
CA GLU A 52 -6.36 -2.57 -11.54
C GLU A 52 -7.17 -3.85 -11.39
N ALA A 53 -6.46 -4.98 -11.35
CA ALA A 53 -7.07 -6.27 -11.07
C ALA A 53 -7.65 -6.29 -9.63
N PRO A 54 -8.96 -6.56 -9.47
CA PRO A 54 -9.62 -6.56 -8.16
C PRO A 54 -9.03 -7.60 -7.20
N ASP A 55 -8.48 -8.70 -7.73
CA ASP A 55 -7.87 -9.77 -6.93
C ASP A 55 -6.65 -9.29 -6.12
N LYS A 56 -5.99 -8.20 -6.54
CA LYS A 56 -4.91 -7.58 -5.77
C LYS A 56 -5.37 -7.07 -4.40
N TYR A 57 -6.67 -6.82 -4.24
CA TYR A 57 -7.28 -6.27 -3.02
C TYR A 57 -8.00 -7.36 -2.21
N ASN A 58 -7.71 -8.64 -2.45
CA ASN A 58 -8.30 -9.73 -1.69
C ASN A 58 -7.50 -10.02 -0.40
N PHE A 59 -7.50 -9.07 0.54
CA PHE A 59 -6.85 -9.19 1.85
C PHE A 59 -7.57 -8.33 2.90
N GLN A 60 -7.33 -8.60 4.19
CA GLN A 60 -7.87 -7.77 5.28
C GLN A 60 -6.84 -6.78 5.80
N SER A 61 -7.30 -5.69 6.42
CA SER A 61 -6.43 -4.71 7.06
C SER A 61 -5.49 -5.34 8.12
N SER A 62 -5.98 -6.34 8.85
CA SER A 62 -5.24 -7.12 9.86
C SER A 62 -4.12 -8.00 9.28
N ASP A 63 -4.16 -8.29 7.98
CA ASP A 63 -3.14 -9.04 7.27
C ASP A 63 -1.93 -8.17 6.92
N ILE A 64 -2.08 -6.84 6.98
CA ILE A 64 -1.02 -5.91 6.60
C ILE A 64 0.04 -5.88 7.71
N VAL A 65 1.29 -6.17 7.33
CA VAL A 65 2.45 -6.08 8.24
C VAL A 65 3.20 -4.79 8.00
N ASN A 66 3.33 -4.37 6.74
CA ASN A 66 4.06 -3.16 6.41
C ASN A 66 3.59 -2.57 5.08
N ILE A 67 3.78 -1.26 4.93
CA ILE A 67 3.46 -0.50 3.73
C ILE A 67 4.67 0.38 3.41
N ARG A 68 4.97 0.55 2.13
CA ARG A 68 5.92 1.56 1.66
C ARG A 68 5.37 2.27 0.41
N PRO A 69 5.86 3.48 0.10
CA PRO A 69 5.51 4.12 -1.17
C PRO A 69 6.03 3.26 -2.34
N ALA A 70 5.25 3.13 -3.42
CA ALA A 70 5.64 2.41 -4.63
C ALA A 70 6.61 3.22 -5.50
N THR A 71 7.62 3.83 -4.88
CA THR A 71 8.64 4.64 -5.56
C THR A 71 9.95 3.85 -5.68
N VAL A 72 10.71 4.13 -6.73
CA VAL A 72 12.04 3.52 -6.93
C VAL A 72 12.95 3.72 -5.70
N PRO A 73 13.07 4.94 -5.11
CA PRO A 73 13.86 5.12 -3.89
C PRO A 73 13.40 4.26 -2.72
N SER A 74 12.08 4.14 -2.49
CA SER A 74 11.53 3.32 -1.41
C SER A 74 11.82 1.83 -1.62
N ARG A 75 11.68 1.33 -2.85
CA ARG A 75 11.99 -0.07 -3.19
C ARG A 75 13.47 -0.39 -2.99
N ILE A 76 14.36 0.49 -3.44
CA ILE A 76 15.81 0.37 -3.24
C ILE A 76 16.13 0.35 -1.74
N LYS A 77 15.58 1.29 -0.96
CA LYS A 77 15.80 1.35 0.49
C LYS A 77 15.39 0.02 1.16
N THR A 78 14.24 -0.54 0.80
CA THR A 78 13.81 -1.82 1.36
C THR A 78 14.70 -3.01 0.98
N LEU A 79 15.32 -3.00 -0.21
CA LEU A 79 16.26 -4.06 -0.58
C LEU A 79 17.48 -4.09 0.36
N PHE A 80 17.94 -2.92 0.82
CA PHE A 80 19.13 -2.82 1.67
C PHE A 80 18.83 -2.84 3.18
N PHE A 81 17.67 -2.32 3.60
CA PHE A 81 17.33 -2.14 5.02
C PHE A 81 16.13 -3.00 5.48
N GLY A 82 15.57 -3.81 4.59
CA GLY A 82 14.36 -4.57 4.89
C GLY A 82 13.09 -3.70 4.88
N TRP A 83 11.97 -4.35 5.17
CA TRP A 83 10.64 -3.75 5.19
C TRP A 83 10.38 -3.00 6.48
#